data_AF-A0A8X7CL56-F1
#
_entry.id   AF-A0A8X7CL56-F1
#
_cell.length_a   1.000
_cell.length_b   1.000
_cell.length_c   1.000
_cell.angle_alpha   90.00
_cell.angle_beta   90.00
_cell.angle_gamma   90.00
#
_symmetry.space_group_name_H-M   'P 1'
#
loop_
_entity.id
_entity.type
_entity.pdbx_description
1 polymer ?
#
loop_
_entity_poly.entity_id
_entity_poly.type
_entity_poly.pdbx_seq_one_letter_code
_entity_poly.pdbx_strand_id
1 'polypeptide(L)'
;MCKRGFIDFNVDTSTPFSCITPIDSFNFVEFREELLRETSTPKHSSHPELLRQLALEVINDIPDQALIIYTDGSHSDRGRPIFTDGSKSESHVGSAVVSLSTVIADALPISASIYTAELHALRIALEHISLSYSKKFIIYTDSLSALQSIVSLHSSSHPILVDITYTLANHLKKKDVRFCWIPGHAGITGNELADTAARSVTGSSERFPIPHSDLKACFRQKLQIVWQSNWDQQTENKLHSIMPFLAPTMPSSSNRREQMIWTRLRLGHTCLTHRHLLFGEPPPYCEKYNVSLSVKHILCDCPHSNHLRHQLFNSVDFTISSILNNSIDSSLVFKFISIKGFIHYI
;
A
#
# COMPACT_ATOMS: atom_id res chain seq x y z
N MET A 1 -31.72 -10.83 12.70
CA MET A 1 -31.93 -9.36 12.65
C MET A 1 -30.77 -8.68 13.38
N CYS A 2 -29.74 -8.24 12.67
CA CYS A 2 -28.64 -7.44 13.24
C CYS A 2 -28.85 -6.00 12.83
N LYS A 3 -29.21 -5.13 13.78
CA LYS A 3 -29.29 -3.69 13.59
C LYS A 3 -27.86 -3.15 13.44
N ARG A 4 -27.55 -2.56 12.28
CA ARG A 4 -26.40 -1.68 12.09
C ARG A 4 -26.65 -0.40 12.89
N GLY A 5 -25.94 -0.22 14.00
CA GLY A 5 -25.81 1.08 14.65
C GLY A 5 -24.75 1.88 13.92
N PHE A 6 -25.17 2.85 13.13
CA PHE A 6 -24.31 3.92 12.63
C PHE A 6 -23.88 4.78 13.81
N ILE A 7 -22.58 5.05 13.92
CA ILE A 7 -22.05 6.08 14.82
C ILE A 7 -22.08 7.37 14.02
N ASP A 8 -23.07 8.22 14.29
CA ASP A 8 -23.16 9.58 13.79
C ASP A 8 -22.08 10.44 14.45
N PHE A 9 -21.11 10.90 13.67
CA PHE A 9 -20.24 12.01 14.04
C PHE A 9 -20.88 13.32 13.52
N ASN A 10 -21.92 13.79 14.21
CA ASN A 10 -22.34 15.19 14.08
C ASN A 10 -21.32 16.05 14.84
N VAL A 11 -20.35 16.58 14.11
CA VAL A 11 -19.55 17.73 14.55
C VAL A 11 -20.00 18.91 13.71
N ASP A 12 -20.61 19.88 14.37
CA ASP A 12 -20.99 21.17 13.78
C ASP A 12 -19.79 21.81 13.07
N THR A 13 -19.84 21.82 11.73
CA THR A 13 -18.90 22.56 10.90
C THR A 13 -19.38 24.01 10.79
N SER A 14 -18.97 24.86 11.72
CA SER A 14 -19.17 26.31 11.60
C SER A 14 -17.89 27.08 11.92
N THR A 15 -16.84 26.80 11.17
CA THR A 15 -15.89 27.84 10.76
C THR A 15 -15.67 27.71 9.26
N PRO A 16 -16.06 28.71 8.44
CA PRO A 16 -15.80 28.65 7.01
C PRO A 16 -14.30 28.87 6.81
N PHE A 17 -13.58 27.83 6.39
CA PHE A 17 -12.30 27.97 5.68
C PHE A 17 -12.58 28.59 4.30
N SER A 18 -13.05 29.83 4.29
CA SER A 18 -13.11 30.64 3.09
C SER A 18 -11.75 31.31 2.91
N CYS A 19 -11.23 31.19 1.67
CA CYS A 19 -10.14 31.96 1.08
C CYS A 19 -8.72 31.33 1.11
N ILE A 20 -8.56 30.21 0.41
CA ILE A 20 -7.39 30.04 -0.47
C ILE A 20 -7.94 29.65 -1.85
N THR A 21 -8.10 30.64 -2.72
CA THR A 21 -8.52 30.43 -4.11
C THR A 21 -7.40 29.75 -4.90
N PRO A 22 -7.68 28.68 -5.67
CA PRO A 22 -6.70 27.93 -6.43
C PRO A 22 -6.50 28.56 -7.81
N ILE A 23 -5.77 29.67 -7.93
CA ILE A 23 -5.54 30.30 -9.26
C ILE A 23 -4.09 30.75 -9.52
N ASP A 24 -3.23 30.92 -8.51
CA ASP A 24 -1.81 31.08 -8.81
C ASP A 24 -1.18 29.70 -8.85
N SER A 25 -0.97 29.17 -10.06
CA SER A 25 0.07 28.18 -10.29
C SER A 25 1.29 28.61 -9.48
N PHE A 26 1.83 27.70 -8.66
CA PHE A 26 3.04 27.96 -7.89
C PHE A 26 4.19 28.21 -8.88
N ASN A 27 4.29 29.44 -9.42
CA ASN A 27 5.21 29.85 -10.49
C ASN A 27 6.69 29.79 -10.05
N PHE A 28 6.94 29.34 -8.81
CA PHE A 28 8.23 29.17 -8.17
C PHE A 28 8.57 27.71 -7.89
N VAL A 29 7.70 26.76 -8.27
CA VAL A 29 7.89 25.31 -8.14
C VAL A 29 7.86 24.71 -9.55
N GLU A 30 9.03 24.48 -10.12
CA GLU A 30 9.19 23.78 -11.40
C GLU A 30 9.54 22.31 -11.14
N PHE A 31 8.78 21.40 -11.75
CA PHE A 31 9.06 19.97 -11.75
C PHE A 31 9.80 19.62 -13.04
N ARG A 32 11.03 19.10 -12.94
CA ARG A 32 11.72 18.52 -14.10
C ARG A 32 11.23 17.09 -14.31
N GLU A 33 10.21 16.94 -15.16
CA GLU A 33 9.55 15.66 -15.45
C GLU A 33 10.23 14.82 -16.56
N GLU A 34 11.38 15.23 -17.08
CA GLU A 34 12.08 14.54 -18.18
C GLU A 34 12.39 13.08 -17.83
N LEU A 35 12.69 12.78 -16.57
CA LEU A 35 12.91 11.42 -16.05
C LEU A 35 11.62 10.61 -15.79
N LEU A 36 10.46 11.27 -15.71
CA LEU A 36 9.17 10.61 -15.45
C LEU A 36 8.59 9.95 -16.69
N ARG A 37 8.91 10.44 -17.89
CA ARG A 37 8.36 9.90 -19.14
C ARG A 37 8.88 8.50 -19.46
N GLU A 38 10.10 8.16 -19.04
CA GLU A 38 10.73 6.86 -19.33
C GLU A 38 10.36 5.74 -18.34
N THR A 39 9.86 6.09 -17.15
CA THR A 39 9.42 5.11 -16.12
C THR A 39 8.03 4.51 -16.38
N SER A 40 7.39 4.85 -17.50
CA SER A 40 6.19 4.20 -18.02
C SER A 40 6.42 2.74 -18.47
N THR A 41 7.66 2.26 -18.44
CA THR A 41 8.04 0.88 -18.72
C THR A 41 8.20 0.08 -17.42
N PRO A 42 7.74 -1.19 -17.38
CA PRO A 42 7.70 -1.97 -16.15
C PRO A 42 9.09 -2.17 -15.52
N LYS A 43 9.15 -2.06 -14.18
CA LYS A 43 10.32 -2.16 -13.26
C LYS A 43 11.27 -3.36 -13.48
N HIS A 44 10.93 -4.29 -14.37
CA HIS A 44 11.73 -5.46 -14.71
C HIS A 44 12.65 -5.28 -15.93
N SER A 45 12.67 -4.10 -16.56
CA SER A 45 13.40 -3.86 -17.82
C SER A 45 14.32 -2.64 -17.85
N SER A 46 14.42 -1.86 -16.76
CA SER A 46 15.30 -0.70 -16.68
C SER A 46 16.64 -1.06 -16.03
N HIS A 47 17.71 -1.01 -16.82
CA HIS A 47 19.08 -1.15 -16.30
C HIS A 47 19.39 0.02 -15.36
N PRO A 48 19.79 -0.22 -14.09
CA PRO A 48 20.13 0.84 -13.13
C PRO A 48 21.19 1.81 -13.67
N GLU A 49 22.10 1.32 -14.50
CA GLU A 49 23.15 2.12 -15.16
C GLU A 49 22.58 3.09 -16.19
N LEU A 50 21.53 2.71 -16.93
CA LEU A 50 20.86 3.59 -17.89
C LEU A 50 20.09 4.69 -17.16
N LEU A 51 19.34 4.33 -16.10
CA LEU A 51 18.64 5.31 -15.26
C LEU A 51 19.61 6.25 -14.56
N ARG A 52 20.75 5.73 -14.08
CA ARG A 52 21.84 6.54 -13.54
C ARG A 52 22.38 7.49 -14.61
N GLN A 53 22.65 7.00 -15.81
CA GLN A 53 23.19 7.82 -16.89
C GLN A 53 22.22 8.93 -17.29
N LEU A 54 20.93 8.63 -17.44
CA LEU A 54 19.87 9.61 -17.72
C LEU A 54 19.70 10.62 -16.59
N ALA A 55 19.77 10.17 -15.33
CA ALA A 55 19.69 11.07 -14.19
C ALA A 55 20.91 11.99 -14.15
N LEU A 56 22.12 11.46 -14.43
CA LEU A 56 23.33 12.26 -14.56
C LEU A 56 23.27 13.18 -15.77
N GLU A 57 22.67 12.77 -16.88
CA GLU A 57 22.44 13.63 -18.05
C GLU A 57 21.45 14.75 -17.73
N VAL A 58 20.32 14.48 -17.07
CA VAL A 58 19.36 15.53 -16.64
C VAL A 58 19.97 16.47 -15.60
N ILE A 59 20.85 15.95 -14.74
CA ILE A 59 21.71 16.72 -13.83
C ILE A 59 22.69 17.59 -14.65
N ASN A 60 23.34 17.04 -15.68
CA ASN A 60 24.39 17.71 -16.45
C ASN A 60 23.86 18.63 -17.57
N ASP A 61 22.64 18.41 -18.08
CA ASP A 61 21.97 19.13 -19.17
C ASP A 61 21.12 20.30 -18.65
N ILE A 62 21.16 20.54 -17.34
CA ILE A 62 20.66 21.80 -16.79
C ILE A 62 21.56 22.91 -17.35
N PRO A 63 21.01 23.97 -17.99
CA PRO A 63 21.80 25.01 -18.67
C PRO A 63 22.89 25.60 -17.76
N ASP A 64 23.84 26.34 -18.34
CA ASP A 64 24.96 27.10 -17.73
C ASP A 64 24.60 28.07 -16.57
N GLN A 65 23.45 27.87 -15.94
CA GLN A 65 22.86 28.56 -14.81
C GLN A 65 22.48 27.58 -13.67
N ALA A 66 22.83 26.30 -13.77
CA ALA A 66 22.65 25.32 -12.70
C ALA A 66 23.93 24.58 -12.30
N LEU A 67 24.03 24.33 -11.01
CA LEU A 67 25.18 23.76 -10.32
C LEU A 67 24.84 22.35 -9.90
N ILE A 68 25.62 21.38 -10.35
CA ILE A 68 25.89 20.18 -9.58
C ILE A 68 27.40 20.15 -9.37
N ILE A 69 27.82 20.11 -8.11
CA ILE A 69 29.23 20.00 -7.76
C ILE A 69 29.39 18.86 -6.75
N TYR A 70 30.33 17.97 -7.06
CA TYR A 70 31.20 17.40 -6.05
C TYR A 70 32.54 18.13 -6.04
N THR A 71 32.89 18.63 -4.85
CA THR A 71 34.21 19.00 -4.30
C THR A 71 35.24 19.53 -5.31
N ASP A 72 35.42 20.82 -5.47
CA ASP A 72 36.17 21.68 -4.56
C ASP A 72 35.63 23.12 -4.64
N GLY A 73 35.82 23.88 -3.57
CA GLY A 73 35.15 25.17 -3.41
C GLY A 73 35.42 26.14 -4.56
N SER A 74 34.40 26.42 -5.36
CA SER A 74 34.25 27.73 -5.99
C SER A 74 32.78 28.10 -6.14
N HIS A 75 32.46 29.29 -5.64
CA HIS A 75 31.17 29.95 -5.82
C HIS A 75 30.90 30.13 -7.31
N SER A 76 29.77 29.62 -7.79
CA SER A 76 29.15 30.14 -9.02
C SER A 76 27.64 30.37 -8.78
N ASP A 77 27.08 31.29 -9.55
CA ASP A 77 25.78 31.94 -9.38
C ASP A 77 24.58 31.04 -9.79
N ARG A 78 24.56 29.84 -9.21
CA ARG A 78 23.77 28.70 -9.65
C ARG A 78 23.23 27.96 -8.41
N GLY A 79 21.94 27.60 -8.40
CA GLY A 79 21.21 27.22 -7.18
C GLY A 79 21.83 26.08 -6.36
N ARG A 80 21.63 26.09 -5.04
CA ARG A 80 22.23 25.10 -4.11
C ARG A 80 21.46 23.77 -4.18
N PRO A 81 22.12 22.63 -4.49
CA PRO A 81 21.47 21.32 -4.50
C PRO A 81 21.21 20.85 -3.07
N ILE A 82 20.04 20.25 -2.86
CA ILE A 82 19.63 19.63 -1.60
C ILE A 82 19.05 18.26 -1.95
N PHE A 83 19.56 17.20 -1.32
CA PHE A 83 19.06 15.84 -1.47
C PHE A 83 18.23 15.48 -0.24
N THR A 84 17.14 14.76 -0.44
CA THR A 84 16.25 14.34 0.64
C THR A 84 15.88 12.88 0.48
N ASP A 85 15.82 12.16 1.60
CA ASP A 85 15.41 10.76 1.63
C ASP A 85 14.66 10.42 2.93
N GLY A 86 13.72 9.47 2.83
CA GLY A 86 13.04 8.84 3.95
C GLY A 86 13.40 7.37 4.05
N SER A 87 13.65 6.88 5.26
CA SER A 87 13.92 5.48 5.51
C SER A 87 12.96 4.87 6.53
N LYS A 88 12.59 3.61 6.30
CA LYS A 88 11.77 2.82 7.23
C LYS A 88 12.30 1.40 7.32
N SER A 89 12.54 0.95 8.55
CA SER A 89 12.81 -0.44 8.92
C SER A 89 11.78 -0.92 9.95
N GLU A 90 11.96 -2.14 10.47
CA GLU A 90 11.11 -2.66 11.56
C GLU A 90 11.31 -1.91 12.89
N SER A 91 12.49 -1.31 13.09
CA SER A 91 12.90 -0.74 14.39
C SER A 91 13.05 0.78 14.38
N HIS A 92 13.19 1.41 13.21
CA HIS A 92 13.34 2.86 13.11
C HIS A 92 12.67 3.41 11.85
N VAL A 93 12.29 4.69 11.93
CA VAL A 93 11.88 5.51 10.79
C VAL A 93 12.71 6.78 10.84
N GLY A 94 13.30 7.17 9.73
CA GLY A 94 14.19 8.31 9.65
C GLY A 94 13.95 9.13 8.41
N SER A 95 14.33 10.40 8.47
CA SER A 95 14.34 11.31 7.32
C SER A 95 15.65 12.06 7.32
N ALA A 96 16.22 12.33 6.15
CA ALA A 96 17.44 13.11 6.05
C ALA A 96 17.43 14.10 4.90
N VAL A 97 18.23 15.15 5.10
CA VAL A 97 18.51 16.22 4.15
C VAL A 97 20.02 16.39 4.06
N VAL A 98 20.55 16.30 2.85
CA VAL A 98 21.98 16.49 2.56
C VAL A 98 22.16 17.70 1.67
N SER A 99 23.03 18.61 2.08
CA SER A 99 23.50 19.76 1.31
C SER A 99 25.02 19.87 1.40
N LEU A 100 25.62 20.76 0.60
CA LEU A 100 27.08 20.93 0.49
C LEU A 100 27.86 20.99 1.82
N SER A 101 27.27 21.57 2.86
CA SER A 101 27.93 21.80 4.16
C SER A 101 27.21 21.15 5.34
N THR A 102 26.07 20.51 5.10
CA THR A 102 25.14 20.16 6.19
C THR A 102 24.44 18.85 5.87
N VAL A 103 24.46 17.95 6.84
CA VAL A 103 23.60 16.77 6.90
C VAL A 103 22.66 16.97 8.09
N ILE A 104 21.37 16.95 7.83
CA ILE A 104 20.33 17.00 8.85
C ILE A 104 19.59 15.67 8.79
N ALA A 105 19.48 14.97 9.90
CA ALA A 105 18.77 13.71 9.96
C ALA A 105 17.93 13.67 11.24
N ASP A 106 16.67 13.26 11.10
CA ASP A 106 15.70 13.19 12.19
C ASP A 106 15.11 11.80 12.29
N ALA A 107 14.96 11.32 13.53
CA ALA A 107 14.21 10.11 13.82
C ALA A 107 12.71 10.44 13.95
N LEU A 108 11.86 9.60 13.36
CA LEU A 108 10.42 9.66 13.47
C LEU A 108 9.90 8.49 14.34
N PRO A 109 8.65 8.55 14.83
CA PRO A 109 7.99 7.42 15.44
C PRO A 109 7.99 6.19 14.52
N ILE A 110 8.16 4.99 15.08
CA ILE A 110 8.14 3.71 14.34
C ILE A 110 6.81 3.50 13.59
N SER A 111 5.73 4.09 14.09
CA SER A 111 4.41 4.07 13.46
C SER A 111 4.29 4.93 12.21
N ALA A 112 5.23 5.85 11.95
CA ALA A 112 5.25 6.64 10.73
C ALA A 112 5.45 5.76 9.50
N SER A 113 4.79 6.10 8.40
CA SER A 113 4.98 5.44 7.11
C SER A 113 6.24 5.93 6.41
N ILE A 114 6.74 5.14 5.46
CA ILE A 114 7.82 5.57 4.56
C ILE A 114 7.44 6.88 3.87
N TYR A 115 6.21 6.98 3.41
CA TYR A 115 5.67 8.18 2.78
C TYR A 115 5.71 9.42 3.69
N THR A 116 5.38 9.26 4.98
CA THR A 116 5.50 10.33 5.98
C THR A 116 6.96 10.74 6.19
N ALA A 117 7.90 9.80 6.19
CA ALA A 117 9.33 10.08 6.31
C ALA A 117 9.86 10.89 5.12
N GLU A 118 9.46 10.54 3.90
CA GLU A 118 9.81 11.27 2.68
C GLU A 118 9.29 12.71 2.70
N LEU A 119 8.01 12.88 3.06
CA LEU A 119 7.42 14.21 3.22
C LEU A 119 8.12 15.01 4.33
N HIS A 120 8.51 14.34 5.41
CA HIS A 120 9.24 14.99 6.49
C HIS A 120 10.62 15.49 6.05
N ALA A 121 11.33 14.71 5.23
CA ALA A 121 12.61 15.12 4.64
C ALA A 121 12.45 16.39 3.79
N LEU A 122 11.40 16.46 2.96
CA LEU A 122 11.07 17.65 2.18
C LEU A 122 10.72 18.86 3.07
N ARG A 123 9.95 18.65 4.14
CA ARG A 123 9.61 19.70 5.12
C ARG A 123 10.88 20.30 5.75
N ILE A 124 11.79 19.46 6.25
CA ILE A 124 13.09 19.90 6.81
C ILE A 124 13.91 20.64 5.76
N ALA A 125 13.94 20.16 4.51
CA ALA A 125 14.66 20.82 3.43
C ALA A 125 14.14 22.24 3.19
N LEU A 126 12.82 22.43 3.18
CA LEU A 126 12.19 23.75 3.02
C LEU A 126 12.44 24.67 4.22
N GLU A 127 12.43 24.14 5.45
CA GLU A 127 12.82 24.90 6.65
C GLU A 127 14.28 25.37 6.55
N HIS A 128 15.20 24.46 6.18
CA HIS A 128 16.61 24.79 5.96
C HIS A 128 16.79 25.84 4.84
N ILE A 129 16.03 25.72 3.74
CA ILE A 129 16.02 26.72 2.68
C ILE A 129 15.53 28.05 3.23
N SER A 130 14.46 28.09 4.03
CA SER A 130 13.86 29.33 4.54
C SER A 130 14.88 30.19 5.32
N LEU A 131 15.77 29.56 6.09
CA LEU A 131 16.82 30.19 6.88
C LEU A 131 18.04 30.62 6.05
N SER A 132 18.20 30.09 4.83
CA SER A 132 19.34 30.38 3.97
C SER A 132 19.28 31.76 3.32
N TYR A 133 20.41 32.45 3.19
CA TYR A 133 20.51 33.71 2.45
C TYR A 133 20.41 33.55 0.93
N SER A 134 20.66 32.34 0.42
CA SER A 134 20.60 32.06 -1.03
C SER A 134 19.16 32.18 -1.54
N LYS A 135 19.02 32.46 -2.85
CA LYS A 135 17.71 32.66 -3.49
C LYS A 135 17.28 31.53 -4.42
N LYS A 136 18.20 30.68 -4.88
CA LYS A 136 17.94 29.60 -5.85
C LYS A 136 18.30 28.25 -5.25
N PHE A 137 17.40 27.28 -5.33
CA PHE A 137 17.56 25.95 -4.76
C PHE A 137 16.95 24.89 -5.69
N ILE A 138 17.55 23.71 -5.68
CA ILE A 138 17.00 22.51 -6.33
C ILE A 138 16.97 21.41 -5.28
N ILE A 139 15.80 20.84 -5.05
CA ILE A 139 15.58 19.70 -4.17
C ILE A 139 15.49 18.43 -5.03
N TYR A 140 16.39 17.48 -4.79
CA TYR A 140 16.41 16.17 -5.41
C TYR A 140 15.83 15.14 -4.43
N THR A 141 14.89 14.34 -4.91
CA THR A 141 14.26 13.24 -4.15
C THR A 141 13.96 12.09 -5.09
N ASP A 142 14.06 10.85 -4.61
CA ASP A 142 13.60 9.67 -5.33
C ASP A 142 12.16 9.26 -5.01
N SER A 143 11.50 10.01 -4.12
CA SER A 143 10.11 9.79 -3.75
C SER A 143 9.13 10.45 -4.72
N LEU A 144 8.79 9.71 -5.78
CA LEU A 144 7.77 10.15 -6.75
C LEU A 144 6.41 10.41 -6.08
N SER A 145 6.04 9.59 -5.09
CA SER A 145 4.77 9.73 -4.37
C SER A 145 4.70 11.03 -3.55
N ALA A 146 5.80 11.46 -2.95
CA ALA A 146 5.89 12.73 -2.26
C ALA A 146 5.73 13.91 -3.24
N LEU A 147 6.42 13.87 -4.39
CA LEU A 147 6.30 14.91 -5.42
C LEU A 147 4.89 15.00 -6.01
N GLN A 148 4.28 13.86 -6.36
CA GLN A 148 2.90 13.83 -6.85
C GLN A 148 1.92 14.48 -5.86
N SER A 149 2.16 14.29 -4.56
CA SER A 149 1.32 14.86 -3.52
C SER A 149 1.49 16.36 -3.34
N ILE A 150 2.69 16.89 -3.63
CA ILE A 150 2.98 18.33 -3.74
C ILE A 150 2.43 18.92 -5.04
N VAL A 151 2.19 18.12 -6.09
CA VAL A 151 1.44 18.58 -7.27
C VAL A 151 -0.05 18.62 -6.95
N SER A 152 -0.58 17.62 -6.25
CA SER A 152 -2.02 17.47 -5.97
C SER A 152 -2.49 18.16 -4.67
N LEU A 153 -1.89 19.30 -4.30
CA LEU A 153 -2.06 19.96 -2.99
C LEU A 153 -3.50 20.32 -2.61
N HIS A 154 -4.41 20.36 -3.58
CA HIS A 154 -5.79 20.79 -3.41
C HIS A 154 -6.69 19.83 -2.62
N SER A 155 -6.20 18.67 -2.17
CA SER A 155 -7.07 17.64 -1.56
C SER A 155 -6.47 16.84 -0.41
N SER A 156 -5.28 17.18 0.09
CA SER A 156 -4.62 16.38 1.13
C SER A 156 -4.93 16.87 2.55
N SER A 157 -5.38 15.96 3.43
CA SER A 157 -5.54 16.20 4.87
C SER A 157 -4.27 15.86 5.66
N HIS A 158 -3.15 15.63 4.97
CA HIS A 158 -1.90 15.21 5.59
C HIS A 158 -1.20 16.42 6.22
N PRO A 159 -0.90 16.41 7.53
CA PRO A 159 -0.41 17.60 8.23
C PRO A 159 0.91 18.12 7.66
N ILE A 160 1.84 17.24 7.28
CA ILE A 160 3.12 17.65 6.67
C ILE A 160 2.90 18.34 5.31
N LEU A 161 1.94 17.89 4.50
CA LEU A 161 1.68 18.53 3.20
C LEU A 161 1.11 19.92 3.38
N VAL A 162 0.25 20.12 4.38
CA VAL A 162 -0.25 21.45 4.75
C VAL A 162 0.92 22.37 5.13
N ASP A 163 1.87 21.87 5.92
CA ASP A 163 3.04 22.64 6.34
C ASP A 163 4.01 22.96 5.18
N ILE A 164 4.27 21.98 4.30
CA ILE A 164 5.02 22.18 3.06
C ILE A 164 4.37 23.26 2.20
N THR A 165 3.05 23.18 2.01
CA THR A 165 2.28 24.14 1.22
C THR A 165 2.36 25.53 1.82
N TYR A 166 2.17 25.63 3.13
CA TYR A 166 2.25 26.89 3.87
C TYR A 166 3.65 27.51 3.75
N THR A 167 4.70 26.70 3.89
CA THR A 167 6.09 27.14 3.79
C THR A 167 6.44 27.63 2.40
N LEU A 168 6.07 26.86 1.36
CA LEU A 168 6.23 27.28 -0.03
C LEU A 168 5.48 28.58 -0.31
N ALA A 169 4.21 28.64 0.10
CA ALA A 169 3.34 29.78 -0.15
C ALA A 169 3.76 31.03 0.61
N ASN A 170 4.33 30.96 1.81
CA ASN A 170 4.53 32.14 2.66
C ASN A 170 6.00 32.45 2.97
N HIS A 171 6.81 31.45 3.26
CA HIS A 171 8.21 31.64 3.67
C HIS A 171 9.16 31.69 2.49
N LEU A 172 8.77 31.11 1.36
CA LEU A 172 9.65 30.93 0.20
C LEU A 172 9.25 31.76 -1.03
N LYS A 173 8.27 32.69 -0.92
CA LYS A 173 7.82 33.56 -2.04
C LYS A 173 8.94 34.31 -2.78
N LYS A 174 10.05 34.62 -2.09
CA LYS A 174 11.19 35.38 -2.64
C LYS A 174 12.35 34.48 -3.08
N LYS A 175 12.15 33.15 -3.07
CA LYS A 175 13.13 32.13 -3.43
C LYS A 175 12.59 31.32 -4.60
N ASP A 176 13.50 30.89 -5.45
CA ASP A 176 13.28 29.99 -6.58
C ASP A 176 13.63 28.57 -6.10
N VAL A 177 12.62 27.72 -5.93
CA VAL A 177 12.76 26.38 -5.34
C VAL A 177 12.19 25.35 -6.30
N ARG A 178 13.08 24.60 -6.95
CA ARG A 178 12.68 23.58 -7.92
C ARG A 178 12.78 22.18 -7.33
N PHE A 179 11.89 21.30 -7.74
CA PHE A 179 11.91 19.90 -7.31
C PHE A 179 12.25 19.01 -8.51
N CYS A 180 13.15 18.06 -8.30
CA CYS A 180 13.60 17.13 -9.32
C CYS A 180 13.52 15.72 -8.78
N TRP A 181 12.78 14.86 -9.49
CA TRP A 181 12.78 13.44 -9.20
C TRP A 181 14.07 12.81 -9.73
N ILE A 182 14.71 11.96 -8.94
CA ILE A 182 15.87 11.16 -9.36
C ILE A 182 15.63 9.67 -9.06
N PRO A 183 16.24 8.74 -9.80
CA PRO A 183 16.13 7.32 -9.47
C PRO A 183 16.87 7.00 -8.16
N GLY A 184 16.17 6.34 -7.24
CA GLY A 184 16.76 5.81 -6.02
C GLY A 184 17.72 4.65 -6.29
N HIS A 185 18.73 4.51 -5.43
CA HIS A 185 19.78 3.47 -5.51
C HIS A 185 20.54 3.41 -6.85
N ALA A 186 20.57 4.54 -7.58
CA ALA A 186 21.28 4.66 -8.84
C ALA A 186 22.75 5.03 -8.66
N GLY A 187 23.27 5.14 -7.42
CA GLY A 187 24.65 5.55 -7.17
C GLY A 187 24.87 7.06 -7.35
N ILE A 188 23.82 7.87 -7.20
CA ILE A 188 23.91 9.33 -7.14
C ILE A 188 24.37 9.68 -5.73
N THR A 189 25.63 10.09 -5.58
CA THR A 189 26.28 10.26 -4.28
C THR A 189 25.48 11.10 -3.29
N GLY A 190 24.76 12.15 -3.72
CA GLY A 190 23.96 12.99 -2.84
C GLY A 190 22.73 12.26 -2.28
N ASN A 191 22.10 11.44 -3.11
CA ASN A 191 20.98 10.58 -2.73
C ASN A 191 21.44 9.45 -1.82
N GLU A 192 22.55 8.78 -2.16
CA GLU A 192 23.09 7.70 -1.32
C GLU A 192 23.52 8.20 0.06
N LEU A 193 24.04 9.43 0.16
CA LEU A 193 24.33 10.08 1.44
C LEU A 193 23.06 10.38 2.23
N ALA A 194 21.98 10.83 1.58
CA ALA A 194 20.70 11.07 2.22
C ALA A 194 20.09 9.75 2.74
N ASP A 195 20.07 8.70 1.92
CA ASP A 195 19.61 7.36 2.33
C ASP A 195 20.42 6.78 3.49
N THR A 196 21.75 6.91 3.42
CA THR A 196 22.63 6.49 4.52
C THR A 196 22.34 7.27 5.80
N ALA A 197 22.16 8.60 5.71
CA ALA A 197 21.86 9.44 6.86
C ALA A 197 20.48 9.14 7.46
N ALA A 198 19.46 8.92 6.63
CA ALA A 198 18.12 8.56 7.07
C ALA A 198 18.09 7.18 7.74
N ARG A 199 18.91 6.23 7.29
CA ARG A 199 19.07 4.90 7.92
C ARG A 199 19.86 4.93 9.22
N SER A 200 20.77 5.90 9.37
CA SER A 200 21.69 5.98 10.52
C SER A 200 21.07 6.63 11.75
N VAL A 201 19.84 7.17 11.65
CA VAL A 201 19.18 7.76 12.81
C VAL A 201 18.86 6.69 13.84
N THR A 202 19.11 7.01 15.11
CA THR A 202 18.84 6.10 16.24
C THR A 202 17.76 6.66 17.13
N GLY A 203 16.91 5.77 17.66
CA GLY A 203 15.80 6.15 18.54
C GLY A 203 14.53 6.51 17.80
N SER A 204 13.57 7.08 18.51
CA SER A 204 12.28 7.52 17.96
C SER A 204 11.89 8.85 18.55
N SER A 205 11.48 9.82 17.72
CA SER A 205 10.97 11.09 18.22
C SER A 205 9.56 10.92 18.79
N GLU A 206 9.42 11.01 20.11
CA GLU A 206 8.10 10.95 20.77
C GLU A 206 7.25 12.21 20.54
N ARG A 207 7.86 13.30 20.05
CA ARG A 207 7.20 14.61 19.87
C ARG A 207 6.61 14.82 18.47
N PHE A 208 6.85 13.91 17.54
CA PHE A 208 6.37 14.05 16.18
C PHE A 208 4.89 13.64 16.06
N PRO A 209 3.99 14.54 15.63
CA PRO A 209 2.57 14.22 15.47
C PRO A 209 2.38 13.31 14.25
N ILE A 210 2.00 12.05 14.51
CA ILE A 210 1.80 11.06 13.45
C ILE A 210 0.47 11.32 12.72
N PRO A 211 0.44 11.33 11.38
CA PRO A 211 -0.78 11.43 10.60
C PRO A 211 -1.80 10.33 10.95
N HIS A 212 -3.09 10.66 10.95
CA HIS A 212 -4.15 9.69 11.26
C HIS A 212 -4.14 8.47 10.30
N SER A 213 -3.71 8.67 9.05
CA SER A 213 -3.58 7.63 8.03
C SER A 213 -2.58 6.55 8.43
N ASP A 214 -1.45 6.95 9.02
CA ASP A 214 -0.39 6.06 9.48
C ASP A 214 -0.86 5.25 10.70
N LEU A 215 -1.51 5.93 11.67
CA LEU A 215 -2.10 5.26 12.83
C LEU A 215 -3.18 4.26 12.42
N LYS A 216 -4.04 4.61 11.45
CA LYS A 216 -5.08 3.71 10.93
C LYS A 216 -4.47 2.45 10.31
N ALA A 217 -3.38 2.58 9.54
CA ALA A 217 -2.69 1.43 8.97
C ALA A 217 -2.11 0.52 10.06
N CYS A 218 -1.40 1.10 11.04
CA CYS A 218 -0.85 0.37 12.19
C CYS A 218 -1.94 -0.35 12.99
N PHE A 219 -3.06 0.33 13.27
CA PHE A 219 -4.19 -0.25 14.00
C PHE A 219 -4.83 -1.40 13.23
N ARG A 220 -5.04 -1.26 11.91
CA ARG A 220 -5.56 -2.33 11.06
C ARG A 220 -4.68 -3.57 11.08
N GLN A 221 -3.35 -3.39 11.03
CA GLN A 221 -2.40 -4.50 11.11
C GLN A 221 -2.49 -5.22 12.46
N LYS A 222 -2.50 -4.47 13.57
CA LYS A 222 -2.67 -5.04 14.92
C LYS A 222 -4.00 -5.77 15.07
N LEU A 223 -5.09 -5.18 14.60
CA LEU A 223 -6.41 -5.83 14.59
C LEU A 223 -6.40 -7.11 13.78
N GLN A 224 -5.75 -7.13 12.61
CA GLN A 224 -5.66 -8.33 11.79
C GLN A 224 -4.89 -9.45 12.49
N ILE A 225 -3.79 -9.12 13.19
CA ILE A 225 -3.03 -10.10 14.00
C ILE A 225 -3.89 -10.67 15.13
N VAL A 226 -4.57 -9.82 15.90
CA VAL A 226 -5.45 -10.27 16.99
C VAL A 226 -6.61 -11.10 16.44
N TRP A 227 -7.21 -10.67 15.33
CA TRP A 227 -8.30 -11.40 14.71
C TRP A 227 -7.82 -12.75 14.16
N GLN A 228 -6.66 -12.80 13.51
CA GLN A 228 -6.07 -14.05 13.04
C GLN A 228 -5.77 -14.99 14.21
N SER A 229 -5.20 -14.50 15.31
CA SER A 229 -4.97 -15.30 16.52
C SER A 229 -6.27 -15.87 17.11
N ASN A 230 -7.32 -15.05 17.22
CA ASN A 230 -8.63 -15.52 17.66
C ASN A 230 -9.25 -16.53 16.67
N TRP A 231 -8.97 -16.37 15.38
CA TRP A 231 -9.43 -17.27 14.32
C TRP A 231 -8.71 -18.61 14.38
N ASP A 232 -7.41 -18.62 14.61
CA ASP A 232 -6.58 -19.82 14.77
C ASP A 232 -7.03 -20.67 15.98
N GLN A 233 -7.62 -20.04 16.99
CA GLN A 233 -8.21 -20.72 18.15
C GLN A 233 -9.54 -21.42 17.83
N GLN A 234 -10.18 -21.15 16.70
CA GLN A 234 -11.47 -21.74 16.31
C GLN A 234 -11.29 -23.15 15.71
N THR A 235 -10.68 -24.08 16.46
CA THR A 235 -10.33 -25.43 16.01
C THR A 235 -11.54 -26.28 15.60
N GLU A 236 -12.71 -26.04 16.19
CA GLU A 236 -13.96 -26.75 15.87
C GLU A 236 -14.78 -26.08 14.74
N ASN A 237 -14.33 -24.92 14.25
CA ASN A 237 -15.05 -24.21 13.22
C ASN A 237 -14.75 -24.80 11.84
N LYS A 238 -15.79 -25.34 11.19
CA LYS A 238 -15.71 -25.93 9.84
C LYS A 238 -15.10 -24.96 8.82
N LEU A 239 -15.41 -23.66 8.93
CA LEU A 239 -14.89 -22.66 8.01
C LEU A 239 -13.38 -22.41 8.21
N HIS A 240 -12.86 -22.52 9.44
CA HIS A 240 -11.43 -22.40 9.73
C HIS A 240 -10.62 -23.49 9.03
N SER A 241 -11.13 -24.73 9.00
CA SER A 241 -10.48 -25.83 8.27
C SER A 241 -10.36 -25.59 6.75
N ILE A 242 -11.18 -24.70 6.20
CA ILE A 242 -11.19 -24.35 4.77
C ILE A 242 -10.36 -23.09 4.53
N MET A 243 -10.56 -22.06 5.36
CA MET A 243 -9.94 -20.75 5.28
C MET A 243 -9.19 -20.45 6.57
N PRO A 244 -7.98 -21.01 6.76
CA PRO A 244 -7.20 -20.77 7.97
C PRO A 244 -6.72 -19.31 8.06
N PHE A 245 -6.57 -18.61 6.93
CA PHE A 245 -6.13 -17.22 6.90
C PHE A 245 -7.27 -16.25 6.57
N LEU A 246 -7.34 -15.15 7.32
CA LEU A 246 -8.28 -14.05 7.08
C LEU A 246 -7.83 -13.21 5.86
N ALA A 247 -8.14 -13.70 4.65
CA ALA A 247 -7.98 -12.96 3.40
C ALA A 247 -9.30 -12.96 2.61
N PRO A 248 -9.59 -11.93 1.78
CA PRO A 248 -10.74 -11.92 0.92
C PRO A 248 -10.55 -12.96 -0.20
N THR A 249 -11.02 -14.19 0.03
CA THR A 249 -10.90 -15.33 -0.89
C THR A 249 -12.12 -15.46 -1.79
N MET A 250 -12.79 -14.37 -2.14
CA MET A 250 -13.81 -14.43 -3.18
C MET A 250 -13.12 -14.31 -4.54
N PRO A 251 -13.39 -15.21 -5.49
CA PRO A 251 -12.93 -15.02 -6.86
C PRO A 251 -13.43 -13.66 -7.37
N SER A 252 -12.51 -12.81 -7.81
CA SER A 252 -12.74 -11.40 -8.16
C SER A 252 -13.75 -11.19 -9.30
N SER A 253 -14.15 -12.26 -9.99
CA SER A 253 -15.06 -12.27 -11.15
C SER A 253 -16.45 -12.89 -10.88
N SER A 254 -16.78 -13.22 -9.63
CA SER A 254 -18.01 -13.98 -9.35
C SER A 254 -19.28 -13.11 -9.28
N ASN A 255 -20.32 -13.50 -10.02
CA ASN A 255 -21.66 -12.90 -9.89
C ASN A 255 -22.28 -13.25 -8.50
N ARG A 256 -23.32 -12.53 -8.10
CA ARG A 256 -23.97 -12.73 -6.78
C ARG A 256 -24.39 -14.18 -6.52
N ARG A 257 -24.83 -14.91 -7.55
CA ARG A 257 -25.27 -16.30 -7.43
C ARG A 257 -24.08 -17.21 -7.11
N GLU A 258 -22.96 -17.03 -7.79
CA GLU A 258 -21.73 -17.78 -7.53
C GLU A 258 -21.18 -17.48 -6.13
N GLN A 259 -21.22 -16.22 -5.69
CA GLN A 259 -20.80 -15.85 -4.33
C GLN A 259 -21.63 -16.56 -3.26
N MET A 260 -22.95 -16.68 -3.49
CA MET A 260 -23.84 -17.44 -2.63
C MET A 260 -23.48 -18.93 -2.60
N ILE A 261 -23.26 -19.54 -3.77
CA ILE A 261 -22.88 -20.95 -3.88
C ILE A 261 -21.57 -21.21 -3.11
N TRP A 262 -20.54 -20.38 -3.32
CA TRP A 262 -19.27 -20.48 -2.59
C TRP A 262 -19.45 -20.38 -1.08
N THR A 263 -20.24 -19.39 -0.63
CA THR A 263 -20.51 -19.20 0.80
C THR A 263 -21.21 -20.43 1.40
N ARG A 264 -22.23 -20.96 0.70
CA ARG A 264 -23.01 -22.12 1.14
C ARG A 264 -22.17 -23.41 1.17
N LEU A 265 -21.32 -23.61 0.16
CA LEU A 265 -20.36 -24.71 0.13
C LEU A 265 -19.37 -24.63 1.29
N ARG A 266 -18.79 -23.45 1.55
CA ARG A 266 -17.83 -23.22 2.65
C ARG A 266 -18.43 -23.42 4.03
N LEU A 267 -19.67 -22.98 4.24
CA LEU A 267 -20.39 -23.21 5.50
C LEU A 267 -20.91 -24.65 5.62
N GLY A 268 -21.00 -25.38 4.50
CA GLY A 268 -21.64 -26.69 4.43
C GLY A 268 -23.17 -26.63 4.46
N HIS A 269 -23.76 -25.44 4.37
CA HIS A 269 -25.19 -25.14 4.57
C HIS A 269 -25.96 -25.17 3.26
N THR A 270 -26.25 -26.36 2.74
CA THR A 270 -27.03 -26.55 1.51
C THR A 270 -28.41 -27.10 1.83
N CYS A 271 -29.39 -26.96 0.93
CA CYS A 271 -30.70 -27.59 1.09
C CYS A 271 -30.54 -29.10 1.30
N LEU A 272 -29.70 -29.77 0.51
CA LEU A 272 -29.48 -31.22 0.61
C LEU A 272 -28.92 -31.65 1.98
N THR A 273 -28.07 -30.84 2.61
CA THR A 273 -27.41 -31.22 3.88
C THR A 273 -28.12 -30.70 5.13
N HIS A 274 -28.88 -29.60 5.05
CA HIS A 274 -29.45 -28.90 6.22
C HIS A 274 -30.98 -28.85 6.26
N ARG A 275 -31.69 -29.26 5.21
CA ARG A 275 -33.17 -29.31 5.19
C ARG A 275 -33.72 -30.09 6.38
N HIS A 276 -33.08 -31.20 6.74
CA HIS A 276 -33.50 -32.04 7.87
C HIS A 276 -33.55 -31.30 9.20
N LEU A 277 -32.65 -30.34 9.44
CA LEU A 277 -32.65 -29.50 10.65
C LEU A 277 -33.80 -28.48 10.65
N LEU A 278 -34.23 -28.02 9.48
CA LEU A 278 -35.30 -27.03 9.33
C LEU A 278 -36.70 -27.64 9.42
N PHE A 279 -36.86 -28.88 8.94
CA PHE A 279 -38.15 -29.56 8.84
C PHE A 279 -38.31 -30.76 9.76
N GLY A 280 -37.29 -31.10 10.57
CA GLY A 280 -37.33 -32.28 11.44
C GLY A 280 -37.32 -33.62 10.70
N GLU A 281 -36.88 -33.62 9.44
CA GLU A 281 -36.72 -34.84 8.64
C GLU A 281 -35.50 -35.65 9.15
N PRO A 282 -35.38 -36.95 8.81
CA PRO A 282 -34.18 -37.72 9.16
C PRO A 282 -32.92 -37.14 8.47
N PRO A 283 -31.73 -37.22 9.12
CA PRO A 283 -30.49 -36.77 8.51
C PRO A 283 -30.20 -37.47 7.17
N PRO A 284 -29.77 -36.73 6.14
CA PRO A 284 -29.47 -37.29 4.85
C PRO A 284 -28.21 -38.16 4.92
N TYR A 285 -28.21 -39.28 4.22
CA TYR A 285 -27.05 -40.18 4.12
C TYR A 285 -26.77 -40.56 2.66
N CYS A 286 -25.52 -40.92 2.38
CA CYS A 286 -25.14 -41.48 1.10
C CYS A 286 -25.66 -42.92 1.02
N GLU A 287 -26.69 -43.17 0.22
CA GLU A 287 -27.33 -44.48 0.07
C GLU A 287 -26.33 -45.62 -0.23
N LYS A 288 -25.29 -45.33 -1.01
CA LYS A 288 -24.32 -46.34 -1.45
C LYS A 288 -23.31 -46.77 -0.37
N TYR A 289 -22.99 -45.87 0.56
CA TYR A 289 -21.94 -46.11 1.56
C TYR A 289 -22.44 -45.99 3.00
N ASN A 290 -23.72 -45.69 3.19
CA ASN A 290 -24.39 -45.56 4.49
C ASN A 290 -23.66 -44.63 5.47
N VAL A 291 -23.13 -43.50 4.95
CA VAL A 291 -22.46 -42.46 5.74
C VAL A 291 -23.24 -41.15 5.66
N SER A 292 -23.11 -40.29 6.68
CA SER A 292 -23.79 -39.00 6.70
C SER A 292 -23.42 -38.14 5.49
N LEU A 293 -24.45 -37.55 4.86
CA LEU A 293 -24.26 -36.75 3.66
C LEU A 293 -23.84 -35.33 4.04
N SER A 294 -22.64 -34.94 3.64
CA SER A 294 -22.09 -33.61 3.88
C SER A 294 -21.47 -33.04 2.60
N VAL A 295 -21.26 -31.72 2.56
CA VAL A 295 -20.55 -31.08 1.45
C VAL A 295 -19.13 -31.66 1.31
N LYS A 296 -18.45 -31.93 2.43
CA LYS A 296 -17.16 -32.62 2.45
C LYS A 296 -17.24 -34.00 1.81
N HIS A 297 -18.25 -34.79 2.15
CA HIS A 297 -18.44 -36.11 1.55
C HIS A 297 -18.66 -36.00 0.03
N ILE A 298 -19.51 -35.08 -0.43
CA ILE A 298 -19.80 -34.91 -1.86
C ILE A 298 -18.55 -34.48 -2.65
N LEU A 299 -17.81 -33.50 -2.11
CA LEU A 299 -16.66 -32.89 -2.79
C LEU A 299 -15.35 -33.67 -2.63
N CYS A 300 -15.14 -34.40 -1.53
CA CYS A 300 -13.84 -35.00 -1.18
C CYS A 300 -13.95 -36.51 -0.96
N ASP A 301 -14.86 -36.96 -0.09
CA ASP A 301 -14.74 -38.30 0.49
C ASP A 301 -15.48 -39.39 -0.32
N CYS A 302 -16.54 -39.05 -1.07
CA CYS A 302 -17.41 -40.05 -1.71
C CYS A 302 -16.65 -40.87 -2.77
N PRO A 303 -16.47 -42.19 -2.61
CA PRO A 303 -15.70 -42.99 -3.57
C PRO A 303 -16.37 -43.07 -4.95
N HIS A 304 -17.69 -42.95 -5.01
CA HIS A 304 -18.42 -42.93 -6.28
C HIS A 304 -18.07 -41.71 -7.16
N SER A 305 -17.60 -40.62 -6.57
CA SER A 305 -17.21 -39.41 -7.28
C SER A 305 -15.72 -39.35 -7.61
N ASN A 306 -14.93 -40.37 -7.23
CA ASN A 306 -13.47 -40.28 -7.26
C ASN A 306 -12.91 -40.11 -8.68
N HIS A 307 -13.41 -40.89 -9.63
CA HIS A 307 -13.02 -40.79 -11.03
C HIS A 307 -13.26 -39.38 -11.59
N LEU A 308 -14.43 -38.78 -11.30
CA LEU A 308 -14.76 -37.43 -11.76
C LEU A 308 -13.87 -36.36 -11.12
N ARG A 309 -13.48 -36.51 -9.85
CA ARG A 309 -12.54 -35.60 -9.18
C ARG A 309 -11.16 -35.64 -9.83
N HIS A 310 -10.61 -36.82 -10.08
CA HIS A 310 -9.32 -36.96 -10.77
C HIS A 310 -9.35 -36.37 -12.18
N GLN A 311 -10.45 -36.56 -12.91
CA GLN A 311 -10.62 -35.98 -14.24
C GLN A 311 -10.69 -34.46 -14.25
N LEU A 312 -11.34 -33.83 -13.26
CA LEU A 312 -11.58 -32.39 -13.25
C LEU A 312 -10.55 -31.58 -12.46
N PHE A 313 -10.05 -32.08 -11.33
CA PHE A 313 -9.21 -31.31 -10.42
C PHE A 313 -7.71 -31.58 -10.57
N ASN A 314 -7.33 -32.65 -11.29
CA ASN A 314 -5.93 -33.02 -11.58
C ASN A 314 -4.98 -32.96 -10.36
N SER A 315 -5.48 -33.29 -9.16
CA SER A 315 -4.75 -33.27 -7.89
C SER A 315 -4.68 -34.67 -7.30
N VAL A 316 -3.58 -34.96 -6.58
CA VAL A 316 -3.34 -36.24 -5.89
C VAL A 316 -4.11 -36.31 -4.57
N ASP A 317 -4.32 -35.16 -3.91
CA ASP A 317 -5.07 -35.05 -2.65
C ASP A 317 -6.27 -34.08 -2.78
N PHE A 318 -7.46 -34.57 -2.42
CA PHE A 318 -8.70 -33.79 -2.39
C PHE A 318 -9.05 -33.40 -0.96
N THR A 319 -8.56 -32.24 -0.52
CA THR A 319 -9.01 -31.67 0.75
C THR A 319 -10.10 -30.65 0.50
N ILE A 320 -10.98 -30.47 1.48
CA ILE A 320 -12.04 -29.46 1.37
C ILE A 320 -11.46 -28.04 1.27
N SER A 321 -10.30 -27.80 1.90
CA SER A 321 -9.57 -26.55 1.78
C SER A 321 -9.03 -26.36 0.36
N SER A 322 -8.40 -27.36 -0.27
CA SER A 322 -7.89 -27.19 -1.63
C SER A 322 -9.01 -26.90 -2.63
N ILE A 323 -10.15 -27.57 -2.52
CA ILE A 323 -11.30 -27.33 -3.42
C ILE A 323 -11.95 -25.97 -3.17
N LEU A 324 -12.08 -25.53 -1.91
CA LEU A 324 -12.88 -24.34 -1.57
C LEU A 324 -12.09 -23.05 -1.26
N ASN A 325 -10.75 -23.11 -1.21
CA ASN A 325 -9.85 -21.99 -0.95
C ASN A 325 -9.11 -21.48 -2.21
N ASN A 326 -9.77 -21.54 -3.37
CA ASN A 326 -9.27 -21.04 -4.67
C ASN A 326 -7.98 -21.69 -5.19
N SER A 327 -7.52 -22.82 -4.64
CA SER A 327 -6.36 -23.53 -5.20
C SER A 327 -6.70 -24.29 -6.49
N ILE A 328 -7.99 -24.57 -6.68
CA ILE A 328 -8.55 -25.14 -7.91
C ILE A 328 -9.36 -24.06 -8.61
N ASP A 329 -9.30 -24.02 -9.95
CA ASP A 329 -10.12 -23.10 -10.73
C ASP A 329 -11.60 -23.30 -10.40
N SER A 330 -12.24 -22.18 -10.03
CA SER A 330 -13.66 -22.11 -9.72
C SER A 330 -14.55 -22.73 -10.80
N SER A 331 -14.19 -22.59 -12.08
CA SER A 331 -14.97 -23.12 -13.20
C SER A 331 -15.08 -24.65 -13.15
N LEU A 332 -14.02 -25.33 -12.72
CA LEU A 332 -13.95 -26.79 -12.60
C LEU A 332 -14.80 -27.28 -11.43
N VAL A 333 -14.81 -26.53 -10.32
CA VAL A 333 -15.66 -26.82 -9.16
C VAL A 333 -17.14 -26.69 -9.54
N PHE A 334 -17.52 -25.62 -10.25
CA PHE A 334 -18.88 -25.44 -10.76
C PHE A 334 -19.29 -26.56 -11.73
N LYS A 335 -18.39 -26.97 -12.62
CA LYS A 335 -18.62 -28.11 -13.52
C LYS A 335 -18.85 -29.41 -12.76
N PHE A 336 -18.04 -29.68 -11.74
CA PHE A 336 -18.18 -30.88 -10.88
C PHE A 336 -19.55 -30.93 -10.19
N ILE A 337 -19.95 -29.85 -9.51
CA ILE A 337 -21.24 -29.81 -8.79
C ILE A 337 -22.45 -29.82 -9.73
N SER A 338 -22.28 -29.34 -10.97
CA SER A 338 -23.32 -29.38 -12.01
C SER A 338 -23.52 -30.79 -12.55
N ILE A 339 -22.43 -31.52 -12.88
CA ILE A 339 -22.50 -32.91 -13.34
C ILE A 339 -23.12 -33.82 -12.27
N LYS A 340 -22.88 -33.53 -10.99
CA LYS A 340 -23.50 -34.25 -9.87
C LYS A 340 -24.96 -33.86 -9.59
N GLY A 341 -25.50 -32.86 -10.27
CA GLY A 341 -26.82 -32.28 -9.98
C GLY A 341 -26.88 -31.54 -8.63
N PHE A 342 -25.77 -31.47 -7.90
CA PHE A 342 -25.71 -30.88 -6.56
C PHE A 342 -25.98 -29.37 -6.57
N ILE A 343 -25.65 -28.69 -7.67
CA ILE A 343 -25.86 -27.25 -7.85
C ILE A 343 -27.31 -26.79 -7.64
N HIS A 344 -28.29 -27.67 -7.86
CA HIS A 344 -29.72 -27.35 -7.66
C HIS A 344 -30.14 -27.37 -6.19
N TYR A 345 -29.29 -27.87 -5.31
CA TYR A 345 -29.56 -28.01 -3.88
C TYR A 345 -28.73 -27.07 -3.00
N ILE A 346 -27.96 -26.15 -3.60
CA ILE A 346 -27.15 -25.13 -2.92
C ILE A 346 -27.88 -23.79 -2.94
#